data_AF-A0A975TPW9-F1
#
_entry.id   AF-A0A975TPW9-F1
#
_cell.length_a   1.000
_cell.length_b   1.000
_cell.length_c   1.000
_cell.angle_alpha   90.00
_cell.angle_beta   90.00
_cell.angle_gamma   90.00
#
_symmetry.space_group_name_H-M   'P 1'
#
loop_
_entity.id
_entity.type
_entity.pdbx_description
1 polymer ?
#
loop_
_entity_poly.entity_id
_entity_poly.type
_entity_poly.pdbx_seq_one_letter_code
_entity_poly.pdbx_strand_id
1 'polypeptide(L)'
;MTRILAASAAAGALAWLVMAGGQAGTSADKGSTSVEAAADEAPGYAVENYDYPNADKILAEQNIVLKRGDGHILLADCAIGAGLLEVYSRANSRVCFSVTGNSGWLTLEIPSVYGVRTSAHATELDLTVDAEETSVDIPADTWQAVGESADPEGRPHILVEIRTSK
;
A
#
# COMPACT_ATOMS: atom_id res chain seq x y z
N MET A 1 -13.50 30.97 -41.28
CA MET A 1 -14.65 30.37 -42.01
C MET A 1 -15.01 29.08 -41.27
N THR A 2 -15.81 29.15 -40.21
CA THR A 2 -17.27 28.98 -40.16
C THR A 2 -17.71 27.52 -39.88
N ARG A 3 -18.09 27.28 -38.60
CA ARG A 3 -19.12 26.36 -38.05
C ARG A 3 -18.80 24.85 -38.06
N ILE A 4 -19.28 23.99 -37.14
CA ILE A 4 -20.61 23.89 -36.49
C ILE A 4 -20.50 23.23 -35.09
N LEU A 5 -21.38 23.68 -34.17
CA LEU A 5 -21.69 23.16 -32.82
C LEU A 5 -22.51 21.86 -32.85
N ALA A 6 -22.36 21.00 -31.84
CA ALA A 6 -23.48 20.17 -31.36
C ALA A 6 -23.32 19.89 -29.86
N ALA A 7 -24.25 20.43 -29.09
CA ALA A 7 -24.43 20.20 -27.66
C ALA A 7 -25.58 19.21 -27.45
N SER A 8 -25.49 18.37 -26.44
CA SER A 8 -26.64 17.68 -25.85
C SER A 8 -26.45 17.57 -24.35
N ALA A 9 -27.32 18.27 -23.62
CA ALA A 9 -27.51 18.20 -22.18
C ALA A 9 -28.73 17.30 -21.90
N ALA A 10 -28.66 16.49 -20.84
CA ALA A 10 -29.84 15.89 -20.23
C ALA A 10 -29.66 15.90 -18.70
N ALA A 11 -30.46 16.73 -18.04
CA ALA A 11 -30.61 16.80 -16.59
C ALA A 11 -31.59 15.71 -16.13
N GLY A 12 -31.25 15.01 -15.05
CA GLY A 12 -32.14 14.07 -14.38
C GLY A 12 -32.05 14.27 -12.87
N ALA A 13 -32.92 15.12 -12.33
CA ALA A 13 -33.17 15.24 -10.90
C ALA A 13 -34.39 14.40 -10.55
N LEU A 14 -34.27 13.48 -9.59
CA LEU A 14 -35.42 12.92 -8.88
C LEU A 14 -35.14 12.88 -7.38
N ALA A 15 -36.15 13.33 -6.67
CA ALA A 15 -36.15 13.81 -5.32
C ALA A 15 -37.10 12.95 -4.47
N TRP A 16 -36.62 12.59 -3.27
CA TRP A 16 -37.36 12.41 -2.00
C TRP A 16 -38.34 11.25 -1.84
N LEU A 17 -38.21 10.54 -0.70
CA LEU A 17 -39.30 10.37 0.28
C LEU A 17 -38.77 9.73 1.58
N VAL A 18 -38.81 10.50 2.67
CA VAL A 18 -38.70 10.03 4.06
C VAL A 18 -40.12 9.66 4.50
N MET A 19 -40.31 8.45 5.02
CA MET A 19 -41.51 8.09 5.78
C MET A 19 -41.09 7.52 7.13
N ALA A 20 -41.20 8.36 8.16
CA ALA A 20 -41.26 7.95 9.55
C ALA A 20 -42.69 7.49 9.83
N GLY A 21 -42.84 6.27 10.34
CA GLY A 21 -44.13 5.71 10.77
C GLY A 21 -43.91 4.83 11.99
N GLY A 22 -44.15 5.37 13.17
CA GLY A 22 -44.27 4.61 14.41
C GLY A 22 -45.63 3.94 14.50
N GLN A 23 -45.70 2.80 15.21
CA GLN A 23 -46.91 2.30 15.85
C GLN A 23 -46.54 1.41 17.02
N ALA A 24 -47.11 1.76 18.18
CA ALA A 24 -47.03 1.04 19.43
C ALA A 24 -47.88 -0.23 19.39
N GLY A 25 -47.37 -1.32 19.97
CA GLY A 25 -48.10 -2.55 20.23
C GLY A 25 -47.69 -3.09 21.61
N THR A 26 -48.62 -3.06 22.54
CA THR A 26 -48.50 -3.57 23.91
C THR A 26 -48.59 -5.10 23.94
N SER A 27 -47.83 -5.76 24.81
CA SER A 27 -48.31 -6.79 25.77
C SER A 27 -47.16 -7.58 26.40
N ALA A 28 -47.13 -7.54 27.73
CA ALA A 28 -46.71 -8.55 28.72
C ALA A 28 -45.63 -9.58 28.35
N ASP A 29 -44.54 -9.60 29.13
CA ASP A 29 -44.22 -10.77 29.95
C ASP A 29 -43.28 -10.41 31.11
N LYS A 30 -43.57 -10.95 32.30
CA LYS A 30 -42.71 -10.87 33.49
C LYS A 30 -41.52 -11.82 33.30
N GLY A 31 -40.53 -11.40 32.54
CA GLY A 31 -39.18 -11.97 32.59
C GLY A 31 -38.31 -11.06 33.44
N SER A 32 -38.00 -11.45 34.68
CA SER A 32 -36.87 -10.87 35.41
C SER A 32 -35.59 -11.28 34.68
N THR A 33 -35.25 -10.58 33.61
CA THR A 33 -33.91 -10.62 33.03
C THR A 33 -32.99 -9.94 34.04
N SER A 34 -32.39 -10.76 34.90
CA SER A 34 -31.13 -10.39 35.53
C SER A 34 -30.19 -9.99 34.40
N VAL A 35 -29.95 -8.69 34.25
CA VAL A 35 -28.77 -8.19 33.57
C VAL A 35 -27.60 -8.69 34.41
N GLU A 36 -27.10 -9.87 34.07
CA GLU A 36 -25.80 -10.32 34.52
C GLU A 36 -24.83 -9.22 34.07
N ALA A 37 -24.33 -8.45 35.03
CA ALA A 37 -23.29 -7.48 34.76
C ALA A 37 -22.16 -8.26 34.08
N ALA A 38 -21.85 -7.93 32.82
CA ALA A 38 -20.67 -8.43 32.14
C ALA A 38 -19.48 -8.11 33.06
N ALA A 39 -19.03 -9.13 33.79
CA ALA A 39 -17.90 -9.04 34.68
C ALA A 39 -16.69 -8.76 33.81
N ASP A 40 -16.23 -7.51 33.84
CA ASP A 40 -14.87 -6.99 33.59
C ASP A 40 -13.91 -7.95 32.84
N GLU A 41 -14.30 -8.41 31.66
CA GLU A 41 -13.38 -9.07 30.75
C GLU A 41 -12.62 -7.93 30.10
N ALA A 42 -11.42 -7.65 30.64
CA ALA A 42 -10.53 -6.65 30.11
C ALA A 42 -10.45 -6.84 28.58
N PRO A 43 -10.67 -5.78 27.77
CA PRO A 43 -10.73 -5.93 26.33
C PRO A 43 -9.48 -6.65 25.84
N GLY A 44 -9.68 -7.72 25.07
CA GLY A 44 -8.58 -8.52 24.55
C GLY A 44 -7.57 -7.65 23.79
N TYR A 45 -6.29 -7.94 23.95
CA TYR A 45 -5.23 -7.25 23.23
C TYR A 45 -5.23 -7.70 21.77
N ALA A 46 -5.23 -6.76 20.82
CA ALA A 46 -4.93 -7.05 19.43
C ALA A 46 -3.41 -7.21 19.27
N VAL A 47 -2.97 -8.37 18.75
CA VAL A 47 -1.56 -8.60 18.40
C VAL A 47 -1.36 -8.18 16.95
N GLU A 48 -0.69 -7.05 16.76
CA GLU A 48 -0.28 -6.57 15.43
C GLU A 48 0.90 -7.39 14.94
N ASN A 49 0.69 -8.14 13.86
CA ASN A 49 1.73 -8.97 13.28
C ASN A 49 2.44 -8.29 12.09
N TYR A 50 2.14 -7.05 11.73
CA TYR A 50 2.85 -6.31 10.65
C TYR A 50 2.86 -6.98 9.27
N ASP A 51 2.05 -8.01 9.05
CA ASP A 51 2.02 -8.74 7.77
C ASP A 51 1.44 -7.84 6.68
N TYR A 52 2.04 -7.91 5.49
CA TYR A 52 1.65 -7.02 4.41
C TYR A 52 0.24 -7.36 3.88
N PRO A 53 -0.66 -6.36 3.70
CA PRO A 53 -2.02 -6.62 3.23
C PRO A 53 -2.07 -7.29 1.84
N ASN A 54 -2.83 -8.38 1.72
CA ASN A 54 -3.03 -9.13 0.47
C ASN A 54 -1.74 -9.70 -0.16
N ALA A 55 -0.71 -10.01 0.64
CA ALA A 55 0.58 -10.52 0.16
C ALA A 55 0.46 -11.69 -0.84
N ASP A 56 -0.35 -12.71 -0.55
CA ASP A 56 -0.52 -13.88 -1.43
C ASP A 56 -1.11 -13.51 -2.80
N LYS A 57 -2.06 -12.57 -2.82
CA LYS A 57 -2.67 -12.08 -4.06
C LYS A 57 -1.64 -11.30 -4.88
N ILE A 58 -0.86 -10.45 -4.23
CA ILE A 58 0.19 -9.65 -4.87
C ILE A 58 1.26 -10.57 -5.47
N LEU A 59 1.66 -11.63 -4.76
CA LEU A 59 2.57 -12.64 -5.29
C LEU A 59 1.99 -13.33 -6.53
N ALA A 60 0.73 -13.76 -6.47
CA ALA A 60 0.09 -14.44 -7.59
C ALA A 60 -0.09 -13.55 -8.83
N GLU A 61 -0.34 -12.25 -8.65
CA GLU A 61 -0.64 -11.31 -9.74
C GLU A 61 0.60 -10.58 -10.28
N GLN A 62 1.58 -10.31 -9.44
CA GLN A 62 2.72 -9.44 -9.75
C GLN A 62 4.08 -10.12 -9.54
N ASN A 63 4.12 -11.37 -9.10
CA ASN A 63 5.36 -12.13 -8.91
C ASN A 63 6.40 -11.37 -8.03
N ILE A 64 5.91 -10.69 -7.00
CA ILE A 64 6.70 -10.05 -5.94
C ILE A 64 6.18 -10.50 -4.58
N VAL A 65 7.08 -10.64 -3.61
CA VAL A 65 6.71 -10.99 -2.23
C VAL A 65 6.72 -9.70 -1.41
N LEU A 66 5.61 -9.37 -0.75
CA LEU A 66 5.60 -8.31 0.27
C LEU A 66 5.38 -8.99 1.62
N LYS A 67 6.34 -8.86 2.53
CA LYS A 67 6.38 -9.68 3.76
C LYS A 67 5.78 -8.93 4.94
N ARG A 68 6.53 -7.96 5.47
CA ARG A 68 6.18 -7.24 6.69
C ARG A 68 6.58 -5.78 6.60
N GLY A 69 5.81 -4.90 7.23
CA GLY A 69 6.13 -3.47 7.29
C GLY A 69 5.32 -2.74 8.35
N ASP A 70 5.65 -1.47 8.57
CA ASP A 70 4.93 -0.60 9.52
C ASP A 70 3.72 0.12 8.90
N GLY A 71 3.36 -0.22 7.66
CA GLY A 71 2.21 0.36 6.95
C GLY A 71 2.47 1.73 6.33
N HIS A 72 3.70 2.27 6.44
CA HIS A 72 4.04 3.55 5.83
C HIS A 72 4.51 3.43 4.38
N ILE A 73 4.88 2.23 3.93
CA ILE A 73 5.27 1.93 2.55
C ILE A 73 4.24 0.94 1.98
N LEU A 74 3.39 1.43 1.07
CA LEU A 74 2.31 0.62 0.48
C LEU A 74 2.37 0.64 -1.05
N LEU A 75 2.30 -0.54 -1.64
CA LEU A 75 2.14 -0.78 -3.08
C LEU A 75 1.03 0.11 -3.65
N ALA A 76 1.34 0.78 -4.74
CA ALA A 76 0.47 1.73 -5.41
C ALA A 76 0.58 1.57 -6.93
N ASP A 77 -0.45 2.03 -7.64
CA ASP A 77 -0.41 2.14 -9.09
C ASP A 77 0.67 3.15 -9.52
N CYS A 78 1.49 2.77 -10.51
CA CYS A 78 2.58 3.59 -11.03
C CYS A 78 2.12 4.79 -11.89
N ALA A 79 1.31 5.67 -11.31
CA ALA A 79 0.80 6.87 -11.94
C ALA A 79 1.91 7.92 -12.12
N ILE A 80 1.97 8.52 -13.31
CA ILE A 80 2.96 9.54 -13.65
C ILE A 80 2.76 10.78 -12.76
N GLY A 81 3.84 11.28 -12.17
CA GLY A 81 3.82 12.52 -11.38
C GLY A 81 3.23 12.38 -9.98
N ALA A 82 2.97 11.15 -9.51
CA ALA A 82 2.39 10.90 -8.19
C ALA A 82 3.39 10.96 -7.03
N GLY A 83 4.67 11.25 -7.29
CA GLY A 83 5.70 11.34 -6.25
C GLY A 83 5.92 10.03 -5.50
N LEU A 84 5.80 8.89 -6.21
CA LEU A 84 5.95 7.56 -5.65
C LEU A 84 7.43 7.16 -5.58
N LEU A 85 7.74 6.27 -4.65
CA LEU A 85 8.98 5.50 -4.69
C LEU A 85 8.84 4.45 -5.79
N GLU A 86 9.71 4.49 -6.80
CA GLU A 86 9.65 3.59 -7.96
C GLU A 86 10.86 2.66 -7.95
N VAL A 87 10.62 1.36 -7.87
CA VAL A 87 11.64 0.31 -7.99
C VAL A 87 11.57 -0.26 -9.40
N TYR A 88 12.68 -0.22 -10.12
CA TYR A 88 12.79 -0.72 -11.49
C TYR A 88 13.40 -2.11 -11.49
N SER A 89 12.70 -3.06 -12.10
CA SER A 89 13.06 -4.47 -12.12
C SER A 89 12.89 -5.06 -13.52
N ARG A 90 13.76 -5.98 -13.92
CA ARG A 90 13.63 -6.72 -15.18
C ARG A 90 12.38 -7.60 -15.21
N ALA A 91 11.95 -8.12 -14.06
CA ALA A 91 10.79 -8.99 -13.95
C ALA A 91 9.47 -8.21 -14.10
N ASN A 92 9.41 -6.99 -13.57
CA ASN A 92 8.15 -6.26 -13.40
C ASN A 92 8.07 -4.93 -14.15
N SER A 93 9.13 -4.55 -14.88
CA SER A 93 9.39 -3.21 -15.44
C SER A 93 9.53 -2.11 -14.39
N ARG A 94 8.51 -1.91 -13.54
CA ARG A 94 8.50 -0.96 -12.43
C ARG A 94 7.43 -1.34 -11.39
N VAL A 95 7.78 -1.28 -10.12
CA VAL A 95 6.90 -1.45 -8.96
C VAL A 95 6.89 -0.12 -8.19
N CYS A 96 5.72 0.37 -7.79
CA CYS A 96 5.60 1.68 -7.17
C CYS A 96 5.01 1.59 -5.76
N PHE A 97 5.55 2.41 -4.86
CA PHE A 97 5.13 2.49 -3.48
C PHE A 97 4.76 3.92 -3.12
N SER A 98 3.61 4.07 -2.47
CA SER A 98 3.28 5.27 -1.70
C SER A 98 4.04 5.23 -0.37
N VAL A 99 4.65 6.36 -0.01
CA VAL A 99 5.39 6.51 1.25
C VAL A 99 4.71 7.60 2.07
N THR A 100 4.35 7.27 3.30
CA THR A 100 3.68 8.17 4.25
C THR A 100 4.49 8.32 5.54
N GLY A 101 4.12 9.27 6.40
CA GLY A 101 4.85 9.51 7.64
C GLY A 101 6.22 10.18 7.43
N ASN A 102 7.04 10.17 8.48
CA ASN A 102 8.43 10.68 8.45
C ASN A 102 9.45 9.57 8.22
N SER A 103 9.06 8.32 8.44
CA SER A 103 9.84 7.12 8.16
C SER A 103 8.89 5.97 7.84
N GLY A 104 9.43 4.93 7.21
CA GLY A 104 8.71 3.70 6.95
C GLY A 104 9.68 2.55 6.71
N TRP A 105 9.24 1.31 6.96
CA TRP A 105 10.00 0.12 6.59
C TRP A 105 9.10 -0.95 5.96
N LEU A 106 9.69 -1.70 5.02
CA LEU A 106 9.05 -2.82 4.35
C LEU A 106 10.09 -3.87 3.97
N THR A 107 9.90 -5.10 4.44
CA THR A 107 10.58 -6.28 3.90
C THR A 107 9.78 -6.88 2.76
N LEU A 108 10.49 -7.27 1.71
CA LEU A 108 9.92 -7.72 0.46
C LEU A 108 10.90 -8.62 -0.29
N GLU A 109 10.52 -9.09 -1.47
CA GLU A 109 11.42 -9.66 -2.47
C GLU A 109 10.97 -9.17 -3.85
N ILE A 110 11.80 -8.32 -4.47
CA ILE A 110 11.65 -7.92 -5.88
C ILE A 110 12.90 -8.39 -6.62
N PRO A 111 12.78 -9.36 -7.54
CA PRO A 111 13.94 -9.89 -8.24
C PRO A 111 14.44 -8.96 -9.35
N SER A 112 15.73 -9.08 -9.68
CA SER A 112 16.39 -8.43 -10.80
C SER A 112 16.17 -6.91 -10.83
N VAL A 113 16.37 -6.26 -9.68
CA VAL A 113 16.29 -4.80 -9.59
C VAL A 113 17.50 -4.17 -10.25
N TYR A 114 17.27 -3.08 -10.99
CA TYR A 114 18.31 -2.36 -11.71
C TYR A 114 18.29 -0.85 -11.47
N GLY A 115 17.33 -0.33 -10.71
CA GLY A 115 17.25 1.09 -10.47
C GLY A 115 16.15 1.46 -9.50
N VAL A 116 16.28 2.64 -8.91
CA VAL A 116 15.29 3.22 -8.02
C VAL A 116 15.13 4.70 -8.33
N ARG A 117 13.90 5.19 -8.23
CA ARG A 117 13.60 6.62 -8.14
C ARG A 117 12.93 6.88 -6.81
N THR A 118 13.58 7.65 -5.95
CA THR A 118 13.04 8.01 -4.64
C THR A 118 11.94 9.06 -4.76
N SER A 119 11.04 9.05 -3.79
CA SER A 119 10.03 10.08 -3.57
C SER A 119 10.61 11.26 -2.79
N ALA A 120 9.77 12.05 -2.13
CA ALA A 120 10.18 13.08 -1.16
C ALA A 120 10.85 12.52 0.11
N HIS A 121 11.20 11.22 0.14
CA HIS A 121 11.88 10.55 1.24
C HIS A 121 13.21 9.99 0.74
N ALA A 122 14.28 10.24 1.50
CA ALA A 122 15.52 9.49 1.34
C ALA A 122 15.23 8.01 1.63
N THR A 123 15.92 7.12 0.91
CA THR A 123 15.63 5.68 0.92
C THR A 123 16.92 4.89 1.09
N GLU A 124 16.94 4.00 2.07
CA GLU A 124 17.94 2.93 2.21
C GLU A 124 17.33 1.65 1.61
N LEU A 125 18.08 0.98 0.73
CA LEU A 125 17.69 -0.30 0.13
C LEU A 125 18.68 -1.37 0.53
N ASP A 126 18.18 -2.51 1.00
CA ASP A 126 18.98 -3.73 1.16
C ASP A 126 18.76 -4.67 -0.01
N LEU A 127 19.84 -5.03 -0.67
CA LEU A 127 19.90 -5.88 -1.85
C LEU A 127 20.63 -7.17 -1.50
N THR A 128 20.20 -8.27 -2.08
CA THR A 128 20.91 -9.55 -1.98
C THR A 128 21.23 -10.12 -3.35
N VAL A 129 22.39 -10.74 -3.45
CA VAL A 129 22.80 -11.53 -4.61
C VAL A 129 23.59 -12.73 -4.09
N ASP A 130 23.18 -13.93 -4.49
CA ASP A 130 23.72 -15.18 -3.94
C ASP A 130 23.61 -15.23 -2.39
N ALA A 131 24.72 -15.08 -1.68
CA ALA A 131 24.79 -15.03 -0.21
C ALA A 131 25.32 -13.69 0.31
N GLU A 132 25.45 -12.70 -0.57
CA GLU A 132 25.96 -11.36 -0.27
C GLU A 132 24.79 -10.40 -0.06
N GLU A 133 24.89 -9.56 0.96
CA GLU A 133 23.95 -8.47 1.22
C GLU A 133 24.66 -7.13 1.03
N THR A 134 23.97 -6.14 0.47
CA THR A 134 24.50 -4.78 0.27
C THR A 134 23.42 -3.76 0.52
N SER A 135 23.74 -2.77 1.34
CA SER A 135 22.87 -1.61 1.61
C SER A 135 23.27 -0.41 0.77
N VAL A 136 22.29 0.32 0.25
CA VAL A 136 22.51 1.53 -0.56
C VAL A 136 21.64 2.68 -0.04
N ASP A 137 22.28 3.79 0.34
CA ASP A 137 21.60 5.04 0.68
C ASP A 137 21.37 5.89 -0.57
N ILE A 138 20.11 6.27 -0.81
CA ILE A 138 19.69 7.12 -1.93
C ILE A 138 19.01 8.39 -1.38
N PRO A 139 19.49 9.60 -1.75
CA PRO A 139 18.83 10.85 -1.39
C PRO A 139 17.38 10.93 -1.90
N ALA A 140 16.56 11.79 -1.28
CA ALA A 140 15.22 12.08 -1.77
C ALA A 140 15.23 12.66 -3.20
N ASP A 141 14.11 12.51 -3.91
CA ASP A 141 13.83 13.05 -5.24
C ASP A 141 14.91 12.73 -6.30
N THR A 142 15.55 11.57 -6.18
CA THR A 142 16.73 11.18 -6.95
C THR A 142 16.50 9.85 -7.67
N TRP A 143 17.06 9.73 -8.87
CA TRP A 143 17.21 8.43 -9.53
C TRP A 143 18.61 7.89 -9.27
N GLN A 144 18.72 6.59 -8.97
CA GLN A 144 20.00 5.92 -8.79
C GLN A 144 19.99 4.52 -9.41
N ALA A 145 21.10 4.18 -10.07
CA ALA A 145 21.42 2.82 -10.49
C ALA A 145 21.70 1.96 -9.25
N VAL A 146 21.03 0.83 -9.13
CA VAL A 146 21.22 -0.16 -8.06
C VAL A 146 21.14 -1.57 -8.63
N GLY A 147 21.56 -2.57 -7.85
CA GLY A 147 21.49 -3.98 -8.26
C GLY A 147 22.21 -4.24 -9.57
N GLU A 148 21.53 -4.86 -10.53
CA GLU A 148 22.11 -5.32 -11.81
C GLU A 148 22.87 -4.23 -12.57
N SER A 149 22.39 -2.98 -12.55
CA SER A 149 23.02 -1.89 -13.30
C SER A 149 24.22 -1.25 -12.59
N ALA A 150 24.34 -1.46 -11.28
CA ALA A 150 25.45 -0.99 -10.45
C ALA A 150 26.50 -2.09 -10.21
N ASP A 151 26.16 -3.35 -10.48
CA ASP A 151 27.05 -4.49 -10.42
C ASP A 151 27.86 -4.63 -11.73
N PRO A 152 29.21 -4.57 -11.71
CA PRO A 152 30.04 -4.77 -12.90
C PRO A 152 29.84 -6.10 -13.61
N GLU A 153 29.39 -7.13 -12.89
CA GLU A 153 29.11 -8.46 -13.42
C GLU A 153 27.66 -8.59 -13.92
N GLY A 154 26.80 -7.59 -13.68
CA GLY A 154 25.41 -7.59 -14.10
C GLY A 154 24.57 -8.69 -13.44
N ARG A 155 24.89 -9.05 -12.19
CA ARG A 155 24.18 -10.12 -11.48
C ARG A 155 22.75 -9.68 -11.13
N PRO A 156 21.78 -10.62 -11.04
CA PRO A 156 20.39 -10.29 -10.76
C PRO A 156 20.12 -10.12 -9.26
N HIS A 157 20.36 -8.92 -8.72
CA HIS A 157 20.10 -8.62 -7.31
C HIS A 157 18.59 -8.65 -6.98
N ILE A 158 18.25 -9.11 -5.79
CA ILE A 158 16.91 -9.10 -5.20
C ILE A 158 16.85 -7.97 -4.18
N LEU A 159 15.85 -7.09 -4.28
CA LEU A 159 15.56 -6.11 -3.22
C LEU A 159 14.83 -6.81 -2.08
N VAL A 160 15.38 -6.75 -0.88
CA VAL A 160 14.85 -7.45 0.30
C VAL A 160 14.29 -6.53 1.39
N GLU A 161 14.75 -5.28 1.45
CA GLU A 161 14.21 -4.30 2.38
C GLU A 161 14.24 -2.88 1.80
N ILE A 162 13.21 -2.09 2.12
CA ILE A 162 13.14 -0.66 1.89
C ILE A 162 12.99 0.01 3.26
N ARG A 163 13.82 1.01 3.54
CA ARG A 163 13.61 1.98 4.62
C ARG A 163 13.55 3.38 4.06
N THR A 164 12.67 4.20 4.59
CA THR A 164 12.51 5.60 4.16
C THR A 164 12.64 6.56 5.33
N SER A 165 13.12 7.76 5.05
CA SER A 165 13.23 8.87 6.01
C SER A 165 13.11 10.22 5.31
N LYS A 166 12.67 11.27 6.02
CA LYS A 166 12.63 12.66 5.51
C LYS A 166 13.89 13.44 5.84
#